data_AF-A0A7X8YFQ0-F1
#
_entry.id   AF-A0A7X8YFQ0-F1
#
_cell.length_a   1.000
_cell.length_b   1.000
_cell.length_c   1.000
_cell.angle_alpha   90.00
_cell.angle_beta   90.00
_cell.angle_gamma   90.00
#
_symmetry.space_group_name_H-M   'P 1'
#
loop_
_entity.id
_entity.type
_entity.pdbx_description
1 polymer ?
#
loop_
_entity_poly.entity_id
_entity_poly.type
_entity_poly.pdbx_seq_one_letter_code
_entity_poly.pdbx_strand_id
1 'polypeptide(L)'
;MPTYTLDRVISQTTFWSHDHKRNQIEELIEQADLAKDELNRFMQTLSNKVNNESGKRISYIRGPLKTRERIAAKCGITQWDNPSTDKTSGVKKPLEVKDIARSTIVFRTVAQMLAFRDYIYTTPEYQALKDKQTPAVKDLWAVGIQDQYKDVKFFLQVEINFSTKVNNVQMPKQKIPHIVELQLNVCQMAWGKTYGHAFYNLSRLARIDGEEKFVWDDPQCVITVPGNIKGKVGDKLRTAITHCRSIACGDQHILLATNILSKLISNNLKLPSARERETLPAAKHYSYKNGVRPLVIQCGPYAPEKQANQDSGPAQAWAISHLASFIWANFTKSQAKPGVTGTAANWHAQG
;
A
#
# COMPACT_ATOMS: atom_id res chain seq x y z
N MET A 1 -7.98 -14.18 -32.53
CA MET A 1 -8.34 -15.13 -31.45
C MET A 1 -8.86 -14.34 -30.26
N PRO A 2 -9.83 -14.84 -29.49
CA PRO A 2 -10.47 -14.03 -28.46
C PRO A 2 -9.51 -13.75 -27.31
N THR A 3 -9.34 -12.47 -27.03
CA THR A 3 -8.67 -11.97 -25.83
C THR A 3 -9.67 -12.04 -24.68
N TYR A 4 -9.32 -12.66 -23.55
CA TYR A 4 -10.26 -12.78 -22.44
C TYR A 4 -10.30 -11.48 -21.63
N THR A 5 -11.50 -10.92 -21.49
CA THR A 5 -11.82 -9.78 -20.62
C THR A 5 -12.84 -10.20 -19.58
N LEU A 6 -12.79 -9.62 -18.38
CA LEU A 6 -13.96 -9.65 -17.50
C LEU A 6 -15.01 -8.69 -18.06
N ASP A 7 -16.11 -9.23 -18.59
CA ASP A 7 -17.26 -8.43 -18.98
C ASP A 7 -17.66 -7.51 -17.82
N ARG A 8 -17.87 -6.21 -18.10
CA ARG A 8 -18.30 -5.15 -17.15
C ARG A 8 -17.22 -4.58 -16.21
N VAL A 9 -15.97 -5.04 -16.25
CA VAL A 9 -14.86 -4.51 -15.40
C VAL A 9 -13.78 -3.85 -16.27
N ILE A 10 -13.13 -2.78 -15.77
CA ILE A 10 -11.92 -2.17 -16.39
C ILE A 10 -10.91 -3.31 -16.57
N SER A 11 -10.80 -3.82 -17.79
CA SER A 11 -10.31 -5.17 -18.04
C SER A 11 -8.88 -5.08 -18.55
N GLN A 12 -7.95 -5.48 -17.70
CA GLN A 12 -6.75 -6.12 -18.18
C GLN A 12 -7.17 -7.33 -19.02
N THR A 13 -6.35 -7.67 -20.00
CA THR A 13 -6.59 -8.78 -20.92
C THR A 13 -5.54 -9.84 -20.77
N THR A 14 -5.91 -11.10 -20.99
CA THR A 14 -4.94 -12.19 -21.14
C THR A 14 -5.29 -13.09 -22.32
N PHE A 15 -4.29 -13.78 -22.87
CA PHE A 15 -4.52 -14.87 -23.81
C PHE A 15 -4.93 -16.17 -23.10
N TRP A 16 -4.62 -16.31 -21.81
CA TRP A 16 -5.12 -17.39 -20.96
C TRP A 16 -6.58 -17.18 -20.53
N SER A 17 -7.38 -18.26 -20.56
CA SER A 17 -8.76 -18.25 -20.06
C SER A 17 -8.81 -18.07 -18.52
N HIS A 18 -10.00 -17.82 -17.98
CA HIS A 18 -10.22 -17.55 -16.56
C HIS A 18 -9.81 -18.70 -15.62
N ASP A 19 -9.69 -19.92 -16.13
CA ASP A 19 -9.31 -21.10 -15.34
C ASP A 19 -7.79 -21.21 -15.11
N HIS A 20 -6.99 -20.49 -15.89
CA HIS A 20 -5.52 -20.54 -15.86
C HIS A 20 -4.91 -19.42 -15.01
N LYS A 21 -5.38 -19.29 -13.77
CA LYS A 21 -5.05 -18.19 -12.85
C LYS A 21 -3.54 -17.89 -12.71
N ARG A 22 -2.70 -18.93 -12.62
CA ARG A 22 -1.24 -18.78 -12.48
C ARG A 22 -0.60 -18.26 -13.76
N ASN A 23 -0.98 -18.82 -14.91
CA ASN A 23 -0.51 -18.36 -16.21
C ASN A 23 -0.98 -16.93 -16.52
N GLN A 24 -2.20 -16.57 -16.12
CA GLN A 24 -2.67 -15.18 -16.18
C GLN A 24 -1.78 -14.25 -15.35
N ILE A 25 -1.35 -14.65 -14.15
CA ILE A 25 -0.47 -13.82 -13.32
C ILE A 25 0.88 -13.61 -14.01
N GLU A 26 1.51 -14.66 -14.53
CA GLU A 26 2.79 -14.54 -15.25
C GLU A 26 2.65 -13.64 -16.49
N GLU A 27 1.61 -13.87 -17.31
CA GLU A 27 1.33 -13.05 -18.50
C GLU A 27 1.10 -11.58 -18.13
N LEU A 28 0.34 -11.31 -17.06
CA LEU A 28 0.10 -9.94 -16.60
C LEU A 28 1.37 -9.24 -16.10
N ILE A 29 2.35 -9.98 -15.57
CA ILE A 29 3.66 -9.44 -15.18
C ILE A 29 4.46 -9.07 -16.44
N GLU A 30 4.47 -9.93 -17.45
CA GLU A 30 5.13 -9.66 -18.74
C GLU A 30 4.50 -8.43 -19.42
N GLN A 31 3.17 -8.36 -19.48
CA GLN A 31 2.45 -7.20 -19.98
C GLN A 31 2.76 -5.93 -19.19
N ALA A 32 2.83 -6.02 -17.85
CA ALA A 32 3.12 -4.89 -17.00
C ALA A 32 4.54 -4.34 -17.20
N ASP A 33 5.49 -5.17 -17.62
CA ASP A 33 6.84 -4.71 -17.96
C ASP A 33 6.84 -3.77 -19.18
N LEU A 34 5.96 -4.02 -20.15
CA LEU A 34 5.72 -3.10 -21.28
C LEU A 34 4.89 -1.89 -20.86
N ALA A 35 3.82 -2.12 -20.08
CA ALA A 35 2.92 -1.06 -19.65
C ALA A 35 3.60 -0.03 -18.73
N LYS A 36 4.66 -0.42 -17.99
CA LYS A 36 5.44 0.52 -17.17
C LYS A 36 6.08 1.60 -18.04
N ASP A 37 6.46 1.29 -19.28
CA ASP A 37 7.14 2.22 -20.16
C ASP A 37 6.15 3.21 -20.78
N GLU A 38 4.95 2.75 -21.12
CA GLU A 38 3.82 3.62 -21.49
C GLU A 38 3.47 4.57 -20.33
N LEU A 39 3.33 4.03 -19.11
CA LEU A 39 3.12 4.86 -17.92
C LEU A 39 4.25 5.87 -17.75
N ASN A 40 5.52 5.47 -17.92
CA ASN A 40 6.64 6.39 -17.78
C ASN A 40 6.60 7.51 -18.83
N ARG A 41 6.23 7.21 -20.08
CA ARG A 41 6.07 8.21 -21.15
C ARG A 41 4.93 9.18 -20.86
N PHE A 42 3.78 8.66 -20.40
CA PHE A 42 2.67 9.48 -19.92
C PHE A 42 3.13 10.41 -18.79
N MET A 43 3.83 9.88 -17.78
CA MET A 43 4.33 10.64 -16.64
C MET A 43 5.37 11.69 -17.02
N GLN A 44 6.25 11.41 -17.98
CA GLN A 44 7.19 12.40 -18.53
C GLN A 44 6.46 13.52 -19.25
N THR A 45 5.44 13.18 -20.05
CA THR A 45 4.61 14.16 -20.75
C THR A 45 3.89 15.06 -19.76
N LEU A 46 3.32 14.48 -18.71
CA LEU A 46 2.70 15.22 -17.60
C LEU A 46 3.70 16.14 -16.89
N SER A 47 4.87 15.61 -16.51
CA SER A 47 5.92 16.35 -15.82
C SER A 47 6.42 17.54 -16.64
N ASN A 48 6.48 17.42 -17.97
CA ASN A 48 6.89 18.50 -18.86
C ASN A 48 5.82 19.57 -19.08
N LYS A 49 4.54 19.21 -18.98
CA LYS A 49 3.41 20.13 -19.20
C LYS A 49 2.93 20.85 -17.95
N VAL A 50 3.20 20.29 -16.77
CA VAL A 50 2.63 20.79 -15.51
C VAL A 50 3.73 21.14 -14.51
N ASN A 51 3.70 22.39 -14.04
CA ASN A 51 4.58 22.89 -12.99
C ASN A 51 3.89 22.85 -11.62
N ASN A 52 4.71 22.87 -10.57
CA ASN A 52 4.27 23.03 -9.20
C ASN A 52 4.17 24.50 -8.78
N GLU A 53 3.70 24.74 -7.56
CA GLU A 53 3.57 26.07 -6.95
C GLU A 53 4.87 26.88 -6.92
N SER A 54 6.03 26.23 -7.02
CA SER A 54 7.34 26.89 -7.13
C SER A 54 7.80 27.09 -8.58
N GLY A 55 6.92 26.88 -9.57
CA GLY A 55 7.23 26.97 -10.99
C GLY A 55 8.08 25.82 -11.53
N LYS A 56 8.33 24.77 -10.74
CA LYS A 56 9.18 23.63 -11.14
C LYS A 56 8.34 22.48 -11.67
N ARG A 57 8.86 21.75 -12.65
CA ARG A 57 8.22 20.53 -13.18
C ARG A 57 7.88 19.55 -12.06
N ILE A 58 6.73 18.89 -12.18
CA ILE A 58 6.32 17.88 -11.20
C ILE A 58 7.21 16.64 -11.33
N SER A 59 7.83 16.22 -10.23
CA SER A 59 8.57 14.97 -10.14
C SER A 59 7.67 13.80 -9.77
N TYR A 60 8.02 12.59 -10.21
CA TYR A 60 7.30 11.36 -9.88
C TYR A 60 8.26 10.25 -9.48
N ILE A 61 7.76 9.34 -8.65
CA ILE A 61 8.48 8.13 -8.20
C ILE A 61 7.92 6.94 -8.97
N ARG A 62 8.82 6.22 -9.65
CA ARG A 62 8.49 4.97 -10.32
C ARG A 62 8.37 3.87 -9.27
N GLY A 63 7.22 3.19 -9.23
CA GLY A 63 7.06 2.01 -8.39
C GLY A 63 7.76 0.81 -9.04
N PRO A 64 8.44 -0.06 -8.26
CA PRO A 64 8.83 -1.36 -8.79
C PRO A 64 7.57 -2.14 -9.17
N LEU A 65 7.68 -2.98 -10.20
CA LEU A 65 6.63 -3.91 -10.56
C LEU A 65 6.24 -4.75 -9.35
N LYS A 66 4.95 -5.02 -9.21
CA LYS A 66 4.49 -5.91 -8.15
C LYS A 66 5.03 -7.32 -8.43
N THR A 67 5.68 -7.90 -7.43
CA THR A 67 6.20 -9.27 -7.55
C THR A 67 5.07 -10.28 -7.69
N ARG A 68 5.37 -11.39 -8.35
CA ARG A 68 4.48 -12.54 -8.52
C ARG A 68 3.83 -12.96 -7.22
N GLU A 69 4.59 -13.10 -6.14
CA GLU A 69 4.12 -13.56 -4.83
C GLU A 69 3.08 -12.60 -4.24
N ARG A 70 3.23 -11.28 -4.49
CA ARG A 70 2.27 -10.28 -4.02
C ARG A 70 1.00 -10.26 -4.84
N ILE A 71 1.07 -10.58 -6.14
CA ILE A 71 -0.11 -10.74 -7.00
C ILE A 71 -0.84 -12.03 -6.60
N ALA A 72 -0.10 -13.14 -6.49
CA ALA A 72 -0.56 -14.44 -6.03
C ALA A 72 -1.34 -14.34 -4.71
N ALA A 73 -0.77 -13.65 -3.71
CA ALA A 73 -1.42 -13.43 -2.42
C ALA A 73 -2.73 -12.64 -2.53
N LYS A 74 -2.80 -11.60 -3.38
CA LYS A 74 -4.06 -10.86 -3.64
C LYS A 74 -5.11 -11.75 -4.30
N CYS A 75 -4.65 -12.71 -5.08
CA CYS A 75 -5.49 -13.68 -5.75
C CYS A 75 -5.77 -14.92 -4.89
N GLY A 76 -5.34 -14.98 -3.61
CA GLY A 76 -5.62 -16.14 -2.75
C GLY A 76 -4.72 -17.36 -2.97
N ILE A 77 -3.67 -17.26 -3.80
CA ILE A 77 -2.69 -18.33 -3.98
C ILE A 77 -1.71 -18.28 -2.81
N THR A 78 -1.76 -19.30 -1.94
CA THR A 78 -0.88 -19.42 -0.78
C THR A 78 0.37 -20.25 -1.07
N GLN A 79 0.26 -21.24 -1.96
CA GLN A 79 1.39 -22.02 -2.48
C GLN A 79 1.32 -22.05 -4.00
N TRP A 80 2.40 -21.65 -4.66
CA TRP A 80 2.41 -21.51 -6.12
C TRP A 80 2.19 -22.86 -6.81
N ASP A 81 2.87 -23.91 -6.37
CA ASP A 81 2.82 -25.22 -7.05
C ASP A 81 1.67 -26.12 -6.58
N ASN A 82 0.85 -25.68 -5.62
CA ASN A 82 -0.25 -26.47 -5.07
C ASN A 82 -1.60 -25.74 -5.13
N PRO A 83 -2.37 -25.91 -6.24
CA PRO A 83 -3.69 -25.30 -6.42
C PRO A 83 -4.72 -25.66 -5.36
N SER A 84 -4.59 -26.81 -4.68
CA SER A 84 -5.55 -27.24 -3.64
C SER A 84 -5.57 -26.33 -2.41
N THR A 85 -4.54 -25.49 -2.24
CA THR A 85 -4.43 -24.54 -1.12
C THR A 85 -5.01 -23.17 -1.43
N ASP A 86 -5.45 -22.94 -2.66
CA ASP A 86 -5.95 -21.64 -3.09
C ASP A 86 -7.23 -21.26 -2.35
N LYS A 87 -7.26 -20.04 -1.82
CA LYS A 87 -8.49 -19.45 -1.27
C LYS A 87 -9.41 -19.01 -2.40
N THR A 88 -10.70 -19.28 -2.25
CA THR A 88 -11.75 -18.95 -3.23
C THR A 88 -12.63 -17.76 -2.80
N SER A 89 -12.82 -17.57 -1.49
CA SER A 89 -13.63 -16.47 -0.95
C SER A 89 -12.79 -15.24 -0.59
N GLY A 90 -13.34 -14.05 -0.84
CA GLY A 90 -12.72 -12.76 -0.47
C GLY A 90 -11.45 -12.39 -1.22
N VAL A 91 -11.15 -13.08 -2.34
CA VAL A 91 -9.92 -12.91 -3.12
C VAL A 91 -10.21 -12.25 -4.46
N LYS A 92 -9.18 -11.65 -5.05
CA LYS A 92 -9.27 -11.07 -6.39
C LYS A 92 -9.03 -12.12 -7.48
N LYS A 93 -9.65 -11.94 -8.64
CA LYS A 93 -9.19 -12.57 -9.88
C LYS A 93 -7.93 -11.84 -10.38
N PRO A 94 -7.01 -12.50 -11.12
CA PRO A 94 -5.80 -11.86 -11.64
C PRO A 94 -6.07 -10.56 -12.40
N LEU A 95 -7.07 -10.57 -13.29
CA LEU A 95 -7.46 -9.40 -14.09
C LEU A 95 -8.00 -8.20 -13.27
N GLU A 96 -8.30 -8.38 -11.98
CA GLU A 96 -8.74 -7.32 -11.07
C GLU A 96 -7.56 -6.65 -10.32
N VAL A 97 -6.33 -7.11 -10.54
CA VAL A 97 -5.12 -6.58 -9.92
C VAL A 97 -4.57 -5.41 -10.76
N LYS A 98 -5.15 -4.23 -10.54
CA LYS A 98 -4.88 -3.01 -11.33
C LYS A 98 -3.57 -2.27 -11.03
N ASP A 99 -2.80 -2.72 -10.05
CA ASP A 99 -1.64 -2.00 -9.50
C ASP A 99 -0.30 -2.73 -9.72
N ILE A 100 -0.20 -3.54 -10.78
CA ILE A 100 1.04 -4.30 -11.11
C ILE A 100 2.15 -3.34 -11.51
N ALA A 101 1.91 -2.49 -12.51
CA ALA A 101 2.72 -1.32 -12.83
C ALA A 101 2.09 -0.08 -12.19
N ARG A 102 2.91 0.72 -11.51
CA ARG A 102 2.42 1.90 -10.78
C ARG A 102 3.46 3.01 -10.66
N SER A 103 2.97 4.24 -10.59
CA SER A 103 3.77 5.44 -10.31
C SER A 103 3.09 6.28 -9.24
N THR A 104 3.88 7.08 -8.53
CA THR A 104 3.37 7.98 -7.50
C THR A 104 3.89 9.38 -7.71
N ILE A 105 3.01 10.38 -7.70
CA ILE A 105 3.39 11.78 -7.56
C ILE A 105 3.12 12.20 -6.11
N VAL A 106 4.09 12.90 -5.53
CA VAL A 106 3.96 13.46 -4.19
C VAL A 106 3.99 14.98 -4.30
N PHE A 107 2.86 15.60 -3.96
CA PHE A 107 2.65 17.04 -3.98
C PHE A 107 2.98 17.64 -2.62
N ARG A 108 3.31 18.94 -2.61
CA ARG A 108 3.50 19.69 -1.36
C ARG A 108 2.17 20.03 -0.69
N THR A 109 1.15 20.30 -1.52
CA THR A 109 -0.15 20.82 -1.09
C THR A 109 -1.30 19.99 -1.64
N VAL A 110 -2.40 19.94 -0.88
CA VAL A 110 -3.62 19.22 -1.25
C VAL A 110 -4.26 19.87 -2.48
N ALA A 111 -4.31 21.20 -2.54
CA ALA A 111 -4.88 21.91 -3.69
C ALA A 111 -4.16 21.59 -5.00
N GLN A 112 -2.82 21.52 -4.99
CA GLN A 112 -2.08 21.14 -6.19
C GLN A 112 -2.37 19.70 -6.61
N MET A 113 -2.48 18.78 -5.65
CA MET A 113 -2.88 17.40 -5.92
C MET A 113 -4.29 17.32 -6.51
N LEU A 114 -5.25 18.10 -6.00
CA LEU A 114 -6.63 18.13 -6.50
C LEU A 114 -6.74 18.77 -7.88
N ALA A 115 -6.03 19.87 -8.13
CA ALA A 115 -5.95 20.44 -9.48
C ALA A 115 -5.32 19.45 -10.47
N PHE A 116 -4.31 18.69 -10.02
CA PHE A 116 -3.70 17.64 -10.84
C PHE A 116 -4.62 16.46 -11.10
N ARG A 117 -5.42 16.06 -10.10
CA ARG A 117 -6.51 15.10 -10.28
C ARG A 117 -7.46 15.57 -11.38
N ASP A 118 -7.88 16.83 -11.34
CA ASP A 118 -8.87 17.36 -12.28
C ASP A 118 -8.36 17.37 -13.73
N TYR A 119 -7.07 17.63 -13.93
CA TYR A 119 -6.45 17.49 -15.25
C TYR A 119 -6.31 16.05 -15.73
N ILE A 120 -6.03 15.07 -14.85
CA ILE A 120 -5.99 13.67 -15.29
C ILE A 120 -7.36 13.25 -15.86
N TYR A 121 -8.47 13.79 -15.33
CA TYR A 121 -9.79 13.53 -15.90
C TYR A 121 -9.94 13.98 -17.36
N THR A 122 -9.08 14.89 -17.85
CA THR A 122 -9.10 15.36 -19.23
C THR A 122 -8.13 14.60 -20.14
N THR A 123 -7.38 13.59 -19.66
CA THR A 123 -6.41 12.86 -20.49
C THR A 123 -7.06 11.71 -21.28
N PRO A 124 -6.57 11.39 -22.50
CA PRO A 124 -7.10 10.29 -23.30
C PRO A 124 -7.07 8.93 -22.59
N GLU A 125 -6.00 8.64 -21.84
CA GLU A 125 -5.82 7.38 -21.09
C GLU A 125 -6.89 7.17 -20.01
N TYR A 126 -7.39 8.27 -19.43
CA TYR A 126 -8.50 8.21 -18.48
C TYR A 126 -9.85 8.11 -19.19
N GLN A 127 -10.05 8.89 -20.27
CA GLN A 127 -11.31 8.90 -21.03
C GLN A 127 -11.61 7.56 -21.72
N ALA A 128 -10.58 6.75 -22.01
CA ALA A 128 -10.71 5.39 -22.57
C ALA A 128 -11.45 4.40 -21.64
N LEU A 129 -11.79 4.80 -20.42
CA LEU A 129 -12.39 3.94 -19.39
C LEU A 129 -13.90 4.10 -19.20
N LYS A 130 -14.58 4.89 -20.05
CA LYS A 130 -16.03 5.09 -20.00
C LYS A 130 -16.75 3.72 -20.00
N ASP A 131 -17.73 3.56 -19.11
CA ASP A 131 -18.70 2.44 -19.03
C ASP A 131 -18.39 1.21 -18.16
N LYS A 132 -17.51 1.28 -17.17
CA LYS A 132 -17.18 0.09 -16.35
C LYS A 132 -17.54 0.29 -14.88
N GLN A 133 -18.32 -0.65 -14.33
CA GLN A 133 -19.08 -0.60 -13.06
C GLN A 133 -18.25 -0.41 -11.77
N THR A 134 -16.96 -0.06 -11.86
CA THR A 134 -16.07 0.20 -10.72
C THR A 134 -15.36 1.52 -10.96
N PRO A 135 -15.25 2.42 -9.97
CA PRO A 135 -14.68 3.73 -10.23
C PRO A 135 -13.21 3.61 -10.66
N ALA A 136 -12.91 4.16 -11.85
CA ALA A 136 -11.56 4.30 -12.42
C ALA A 136 -10.65 5.17 -11.55
N VAL A 137 -11.24 5.92 -10.62
CA VAL A 137 -10.57 6.72 -9.62
C VAL A 137 -11.01 6.27 -8.22
N LYS A 138 -10.07 6.15 -7.29
CA LYS A 138 -10.35 6.09 -5.85
C LYS A 138 -9.85 7.37 -5.22
N ASP A 139 -10.75 8.32 -5.02
CA ASP A 139 -10.48 9.60 -4.37
C ASP A 139 -10.89 9.52 -2.90
N LEU A 140 -9.93 9.24 -2.01
CA LEU A 140 -10.19 9.19 -0.57
C LEU A 140 -10.30 10.59 0.06
N TRP A 141 -9.99 11.65 -0.69
CA TRP A 141 -10.14 13.02 -0.23
C TRP A 141 -11.58 13.51 -0.36
N ALA A 142 -12.34 12.95 -1.31
CA ALA A 142 -13.76 13.24 -1.48
C ALA A 142 -14.70 12.55 -0.45
N VAL A 143 -14.20 11.57 0.32
CA VAL A 143 -15.02 10.72 1.20
C VAL A 143 -15.37 11.38 2.54
N GLY A 144 -14.85 12.58 2.84
CA GLY A 144 -15.20 13.34 4.06
C GLY A 144 -14.68 12.78 5.39
N ILE A 145 -14.01 11.62 5.40
CA ILE A 145 -13.42 11.01 6.61
C ILE A 145 -12.14 11.76 6.98
N GLN A 146 -11.99 12.29 8.19
CA GLN A 146 -10.83 13.12 8.57
C GLN A 146 -9.61 12.29 9.02
N ASP A 147 -9.80 11.24 9.80
CA ASP A 147 -8.72 10.53 10.50
C ASP A 147 -8.27 9.24 9.81
N GLN A 148 -7.94 9.36 8.51
CA GLN A 148 -7.40 8.22 7.76
C GLN A 148 -6.37 8.63 6.73
N TYR A 149 -5.60 7.66 6.29
CA TYR A 149 -4.76 7.81 5.11
C TYR A 149 -5.61 8.15 3.89
N LYS A 150 -5.25 9.24 3.20
CA LYS A 150 -5.92 9.70 1.98
C LYS A 150 -4.96 9.73 0.81
N ASP A 151 -5.37 9.15 -0.29
CA ASP A 151 -4.75 9.32 -1.59
C ASP A 151 -5.80 9.38 -2.69
N VAL A 152 -5.37 9.80 -3.87
CA VAL A 152 -6.14 9.65 -5.10
C VAL A 152 -5.46 8.60 -5.95
N LYS A 153 -6.19 7.58 -6.39
CA LYS A 153 -5.64 6.53 -7.27
C LYS A 153 -6.41 6.52 -8.57
N PHE A 154 -5.70 6.79 -9.65
CA PHE A 154 -6.20 6.58 -11.00
C PHE A 154 -5.77 5.20 -11.48
N PHE A 155 -6.70 4.50 -12.12
CA PHE A 155 -6.42 3.33 -12.92
C PHE A 155 -6.55 3.78 -14.37
N LEU A 156 -5.45 3.85 -15.11
CA LEU A 156 -5.41 4.35 -16.48
C LEU A 156 -5.28 3.17 -17.45
N GLN A 157 -5.93 3.25 -18.61
CA GLN A 157 -5.71 2.28 -19.69
C GLN A 157 -4.58 2.77 -20.59
N VAL A 158 -3.60 1.89 -20.80
CA VAL A 158 -2.54 2.08 -21.80
C VAL A 158 -2.60 0.93 -22.78
N GLU A 159 -2.24 1.20 -24.02
CA GLU A 159 -2.19 0.17 -25.05
C GLU A 159 -0.75 -0.31 -25.24
N ILE A 160 -0.55 -1.63 -25.20
CA ILE A 160 0.76 -2.26 -25.36
C ILE A 160 0.76 -3.22 -26.56
N ASN A 161 1.87 -3.29 -27.28
CA ASN A 161 2.05 -4.30 -28.32
C ASN A 161 2.62 -5.58 -27.69
N PHE A 162 1.79 -6.60 -27.52
CA PHE A 162 2.13 -7.80 -26.74
C PHE A 162 1.94 -9.09 -27.54
N SER A 163 2.72 -10.10 -27.19
CA SER A 163 2.70 -11.46 -27.72
C SER A 163 3.27 -12.39 -26.65
N THR A 164 2.72 -13.60 -26.51
CA THR A 164 3.20 -14.61 -25.55
C THR A 164 3.00 -16.00 -26.13
N LYS A 165 3.38 -17.05 -25.39
CA LYS A 165 3.08 -18.44 -25.73
C LYS A 165 1.94 -18.98 -24.87
N VAL A 166 0.93 -19.56 -25.50
CA VAL A 166 -0.15 -20.28 -24.83
C VAL A 166 -0.08 -21.74 -25.25
N ASN A 167 0.07 -22.66 -24.30
CA ASN A 167 0.25 -24.09 -24.58
C ASN A 167 1.33 -24.35 -25.64
N ASN A 168 2.48 -23.67 -25.52
CA ASN A 168 3.60 -23.69 -26.46
C ASN A 168 3.32 -23.16 -27.89
N VAL A 169 2.14 -22.60 -28.14
CA VAL A 169 1.80 -21.94 -29.41
C VAL A 169 2.07 -20.44 -29.29
N GLN A 170 2.87 -19.89 -30.21
CA GLN A 170 3.14 -18.45 -30.25
C GLN A 170 1.88 -17.68 -30.66
N MET A 171 1.44 -16.76 -29.81
CA MET A 171 0.32 -15.90 -30.11
C MET A 171 0.78 -14.74 -31.03
N PRO A 172 -0.03 -14.32 -32.01
CA PRO A 172 0.32 -13.19 -32.86
C PRO A 172 0.50 -11.92 -32.03
N LYS A 173 1.48 -11.09 -32.41
CA LYS A 173 1.68 -9.79 -31.76
C LYS A 173 0.49 -8.89 -32.07
N GLN A 174 -0.16 -8.39 -31.03
CA GLN A 174 -1.32 -7.51 -31.15
C GLN A 174 -1.28 -6.41 -30.11
N LYS A 175 -1.98 -5.32 -30.42
CA LYS A 175 -2.19 -4.21 -29.49
C LYS A 175 -3.28 -4.60 -28.50
N ILE A 176 -2.97 -4.60 -27.20
CA ILE A 176 -3.89 -4.97 -26.12
C ILE A 176 -3.93 -3.89 -25.04
N PRO A 177 -5.09 -3.72 -24.38
CA PRO A 177 -5.20 -2.81 -23.25
C PRO A 177 -4.58 -3.41 -21.98
N HIS A 178 -3.84 -2.59 -21.24
CA HIS A 178 -3.38 -2.92 -19.90
C HIS A 178 -3.66 -1.76 -18.95
N ILE A 179 -3.84 -2.07 -17.66
CA ILE A 179 -4.18 -1.08 -16.63
C ILE A 179 -2.98 -0.79 -15.77
N VAL A 180 -2.69 0.49 -15.60
CA VAL A 180 -1.63 1.01 -14.74
C VAL A 180 -2.21 1.87 -13.62
N GLU A 181 -1.56 1.87 -12.46
CA GLU A 181 -1.98 2.68 -11.31
C GLU A 181 -1.15 3.96 -11.19
N LEU A 182 -1.79 5.12 -11.25
CA LEU A 182 -1.19 6.40 -10.88
C LEU A 182 -1.74 6.85 -9.52
N GLN A 183 -0.85 6.96 -8.53
CA GLN A 183 -1.19 7.45 -7.19
C GLN A 183 -0.78 8.91 -7.05
N LEU A 184 -1.72 9.76 -6.63
CA LEU A 184 -1.44 11.12 -6.18
C LEU A 184 -1.47 11.14 -4.66
N ASN A 185 -0.43 11.71 -4.07
CA ASN A 185 -0.29 11.82 -2.63
C ASN A 185 0.24 13.21 -2.26
N VAL A 186 0.14 13.59 -1.00
CA VAL A 186 0.83 14.76 -0.45
C VAL A 186 1.93 14.32 0.49
N CYS A 187 3.03 15.08 0.59
CA CYS A 187 4.23 14.70 1.37
C CYS A 187 3.90 14.18 2.77
N GLN A 188 2.98 14.86 3.46
CA GLN A 188 2.54 14.55 4.82
C GLN A 188 1.83 13.19 4.87
N MET A 189 0.98 12.87 3.88
CA MET A 189 0.29 11.58 3.81
C MET A 189 1.22 10.45 3.34
N ALA A 190 2.19 10.74 2.49
CA ALA A 190 3.24 9.77 2.15
C ALA A 190 4.10 9.40 3.38
N TRP A 191 4.41 10.39 4.23
CA TRP A 191 5.12 10.16 5.49
C TRP A 191 4.23 9.43 6.51
N GLY A 192 2.99 9.88 6.69
CA GLY A 192 2.02 9.19 7.54
C GLY A 192 1.79 7.75 7.14
N LYS A 193 1.74 7.45 5.84
CA LYS A 193 1.72 6.08 5.32
C LYS A 193 2.95 5.28 5.72
N THR A 194 4.13 5.88 5.62
CA THR A 194 5.40 5.21 5.90
C THR A 194 5.49 4.77 7.36
N TYR A 195 5.02 5.61 8.28
CA TYR A 195 5.10 5.34 9.73
C TYR A 195 3.82 4.69 10.29
N GLY A 196 2.64 5.18 9.92
CA GLY A 196 1.34 4.69 10.39
C GLY A 196 0.95 3.30 9.86
N HIS A 197 1.45 2.89 8.68
CA HIS A 197 1.19 1.54 8.19
C HIS A 197 1.73 0.45 9.10
N ALA A 198 2.76 0.70 9.92
CA ALA A 198 3.26 -0.32 10.83
C ALA A 198 2.18 -0.74 11.83
N PHE A 199 1.47 0.23 12.42
CA PHE A 199 0.37 -0.01 13.36
C PHE A 199 -0.89 -0.53 12.66
N TYR A 200 -1.23 0.05 11.51
CA TYR A 200 -2.37 -0.41 10.72
C TYR A 200 -2.22 -1.89 10.29
N ASN A 201 -1.03 -2.31 9.87
CA ASN A 201 -0.77 -3.70 9.49
C ASN A 201 -0.96 -4.67 10.68
N LEU A 202 -0.68 -4.25 11.91
CA LEU A 202 -1.00 -5.06 13.10
C LEU A 202 -2.51 -5.12 13.33
N SER A 203 -3.20 -3.98 13.30
CA SER A 203 -4.65 -3.95 13.52
C SER A 203 -5.43 -4.83 12.52
N ARG A 204 -4.99 -4.93 11.26
CA ARG A 204 -5.63 -5.81 10.26
C ARG A 204 -5.45 -7.30 10.51
N LEU A 205 -4.49 -7.68 11.34
CA LEU A 205 -4.27 -9.07 11.75
C LEU A 205 -5.12 -9.45 12.97
N ALA A 206 -5.86 -8.48 13.52
CA ALA A 206 -6.80 -8.72 14.60
C ALA A 206 -7.98 -9.58 14.13
N ARG A 207 -8.47 -10.42 15.04
CA ARG A 207 -9.64 -11.25 14.87
C ARG A 207 -10.50 -11.22 16.12
N ILE A 208 -11.83 -11.15 15.92
CA ILE A 208 -12.86 -11.42 16.94
C ILE A 208 -13.77 -12.46 16.30
N ASP A 209 -13.93 -13.61 16.94
CA ASP A 209 -14.77 -14.71 16.45
C ASP A 209 -14.52 -15.11 14.97
N GLY A 210 -13.25 -15.04 14.55
CA GLY A 210 -12.83 -15.37 13.18
C GLY A 210 -12.94 -14.23 12.15
N GLU A 211 -13.60 -13.13 12.48
CA GLU A 211 -13.78 -11.97 11.61
C GLU A 211 -12.64 -10.95 11.71
N GLU A 212 -12.27 -10.30 10.60
CA GLU A 212 -11.24 -9.26 10.58
C GLU A 212 -11.72 -7.99 11.30
N LYS A 213 -11.54 -7.93 12.62
CA LYS A 213 -11.97 -6.80 13.44
C LYS A 213 -10.95 -6.52 14.54
N PHE A 214 -10.63 -5.24 14.73
CA PHE A 214 -9.73 -4.78 15.79
C PHE A 214 -10.49 -3.94 16.81
N VAL A 215 -10.55 -4.44 18.04
CA VAL A 215 -11.08 -3.73 19.21
C VAL A 215 -10.05 -3.94 20.34
N TRP A 216 -9.29 -2.90 20.66
CA TRP A 216 -8.06 -3.03 21.46
C TRP A 216 -8.33 -3.40 22.92
N ASP A 217 -9.50 -3.04 23.44
CA ASP A 217 -9.97 -3.26 24.81
C ASP A 217 -10.85 -4.51 24.95
N ASP A 218 -11.14 -5.21 23.85
CA ASP A 218 -11.96 -6.42 23.85
C ASP A 218 -11.09 -7.67 24.14
N PRO A 219 -11.37 -8.44 25.21
CA PRO A 219 -10.66 -9.67 25.52
C PRO A 219 -10.79 -10.77 24.48
N GLN A 220 -11.78 -10.74 23.58
CA GLN A 220 -11.91 -11.70 22.49
C GLN A 220 -11.06 -11.35 21.26
N CYS A 221 -10.54 -10.12 21.20
CA CYS A 221 -9.73 -9.65 20.09
C CYS A 221 -8.29 -10.16 20.18
N VAL A 222 -7.82 -10.86 19.15
CA VAL A 222 -6.45 -11.41 19.10
C VAL A 222 -5.72 -10.96 17.84
N ILE A 223 -4.54 -10.38 18.00
CA ILE A 223 -3.66 -10.08 16.87
C ILE A 223 -2.63 -11.21 16.75
N THR A 224 -2.59 -11.86 15.59
CA THR A 224 -1.60 -12.91 15.29
C THR A 224 -0.71 -12.51 14.13
N VAL A 225 0.56 -12.24 14.40
CA VAL A 225 1.58 -12.00 13.37
C VAL A 225 2.28 -13.32 13.03
N PRO A 226 2.16 -13.81 11.79
CA PRO A 226 2.80 -15.06 11.38
C PRO A 226 4.33 -15.01 11.56
N GLY A 227 4.90 -16.12 12.05
CA GLY A 227 6.33 -16.20 12.36
C GLY A 227 7.22 -15.87 11.16
N ASN A 228 6.83 -16.31 9.96
CA ASN A 228 7.59 -16.14 8.73
C ASN A 228 7.70 -14.68 8.26
N ILE A 229 6.94 -13.74 8.84
CA ILE A 229 7.02 -12.30 8.54
C ILE A 229 7.31 -11.42 9.75
N LYS A 230 7.39 -11.99 10.96
CA LYS A 230 7.45 -11.22 12.21
C LYS A 230 8.63 -10.25 12.30
N GLY A 231 9.80 -10.62 11.76
CA GLY A 231 10.99 -9.77 11.76
C GLY A 231 10.78 -8.52 10.90
N LYS A 232 10.22 -8.71 9.70
CA LYS A 232 9.84 -7.61 8.80
C LYS A 232 8.80 -6.67 9.42
N VAL A 233 7.86 -7.21 10.20
CA VAL A 233 6.90 -6.39 10.96
C VAL A 233 7.62 -5.61 12.06
N GLY A 234 8.52 -6.24 12.80
CA GLY A 234 9.35 -5.59 13.81
C GLY A 234 10.19 -4.43 13.29
N ASP A 235 10.85 -4.59 12.13
CA ASP A 235 11.66 -3.52 11.54
C ASP A 235 10.83 -2.28 11.20
N LYS A 236 9.60 -2.48 10.70
CA LYS A 236 8.65 -1.41 10.42
C LYS A 236 8.16 -0.74 11.70
N LEU A 237 7.82 -1.53 12.72
CA LEU A 237 7.39 -1.00 14.01
C LEU A 237 8.49 -0.20 14.68
N ARG A 238 9.73 -0.70 14.71
CA ARG A 238 10.88 0.03 15.26
C ARG A 238 11.01 1.42 14.63
N THR A 239 10.91 1.49 13.30
CA THR A 239 10.98 2.77 12.56
C THR A 239 9.81 3.70 12.93
N ALA A 240 8.58 3.17 12.99
CA ALA A 240 7.39 3.95 13.34
C ALA A 240 7.43 4.46 14.80
N ILE A 241 7.89 3.62 15.73
CA ILE A 241 8.06 3.95 17.15
C ILE A 241 9.05 5.11 17.32
N THR A 242 10.22 5.03 16.69
CA THR A 242 11.21 6.11 16.72
C THR A 242 10.62 7.42 16.19
N HIS A 243 9.82 7.34 15.12
CA HIS A 243 9.15 8.52 14.59
C HIS A 243 8.11 9.09 15.57
N CYS A 244 7.24 8.27 16.14
CA CYS A 244 6.29 8.71 17.17
C CYS A 244 6.99 9.43 18.32
N ARG A 245 8.09 8.87 18.84
CA ARG A 245 8.89 9.50 19.91
C ARG A 245 9.39 10.88 19.49
N SER A 246 9.92 11.00 18.27
CA SER A 246 10.48 12.27 17.78
C SER A 246 9.44 13.40 17.67
N ILE A 247 8.18 13.07 17.33
CA ILE A 247 7.11 14.06 17.16
C ILE A 247 6.19 14.17 18.39
N ALA A 248 6.43 13.39 19.44
CA ALA A 248 5.64 13.39 20.67
C ALA A 248 5.72 14.71 21.46
N CYS A 249 6.78 15.51 21.26
CA CYS A 249 7.02 16.76 21.98
C CYS A 249 6.89 16.63 23.51
N GLY A 250 7.25 15.47 24.08
CA GLY A 250 7.19 15.21 25.52
C GLY A 250 5.86 14.66 26.04
N ASP A 251 4.90 14.34 25.16
CA ASP A 251 3.64 13.69 25.55
C ASP A 251 3.90 12.34 26.25
N GLN A 252 3.54 12.26 27.53
CA GLN A 252 3.83 11.11 28.39
C GLN A 252 3.08 9.84 27.95
N HIS A 253 1.87 9.96 27.41
CA HIS A 253 1.10 8.81 26.93
C HIS A 253 1.70 8.24 25.65
N ILE A 254 2.19 9.10 24.76
CA ILE A 254 2.92 8.68 23.56
C ILE A 254 4.23 8.00 23.95
N LEU A 255 4.98 8.57 24.89
CA LEU A 255 6.22 7.97 25.38
C LEU A 255 5.96 6.60 26.02
N LEU A 256 4.93 6.47 26.86
CA LEU A 256 4.51 5.19 27.44
C LEU A 256 4.18 4.16 26.34
N ALA A 257 3.33 4.51 25.37
CA ALA A 257 2.97 3.62 24.28
C ALA A 257 4.19 3.18 23.45
N THR A 258 5.11 4.10 23.17
CA THR A 258 6.36 3.77 22.45
C THR A 258 7.26 2.83 23.26
N ASN A 259 7.28 2.96 24.58
CA ASN A 259 8.05 2.08 25.48
C ASN A 259 7.47 0.67 25.49
N ILE A 260 6.14 0.55 25.63
CA ILE A 260 5.43 -0.73 25.58
C ILE A 260 5.76 -1.48 24.28
N LEU A 261 5.63 -0.83 23.11
CA LEU A 261 5.92 -1.51 21.84
C LEU A 261 7.42 -1.75 21.61
N SER A 262 8.30 -0.89 22.12
CA SER A 262 9.74 -1.16 22.10
C SER A 262 10.07 -2.43 22.89
N LYS A 263 9.44 -2.61 24.06
CA LYS A 263 9.64 -3.77 24.92
C LYS A 263 9.07 -5.04 24.30
N LEU A 264 7.89 -4.95 23.67
CA LEU A 264 7.34 -6.03 22.84
C LEU A 264 8.35 -6.52 21.79
N ILE A 265 8.96 -5.60 21.03
CA ILE A 265 9.95 -5.93 20.00
C ILE A 265 11.16 -6.61 20.63
N SER A 266 11.75 -6.01 21.67
CA SER A 266 12.96 -6.52 22.32
C SER A 266 12.77 -7.92 22.93
N ASN A 267 11.59 -8.20 23.49
CA ASN A 267 11.30 -9.49 24.11
C ASN A 267 11.03 -10.61 23.09
N ASN A 268 10.52 -10.26 21.89
CA ASN A 268 10.01 -11.26 20.94
C ASN A 268 10.86 -11.41 19.67
N LEU A 269 11.71 -10.45 19.35
CA LEU A 269 12.47 -10.40 18.11
C LEU A 269 13.97 -10.32 18.39
N LYS A 270 14.75 -11.09 17.61
CA LYS A 270 16.21 -11.14 17.71
C LYS A 270 16.85 -10.59 16.44
N LEU A 271 17.94 -9.85 16.62
CA LEU A 271 18.82 -9.47 15.52
C LEU A 271 19.76 -10.63 15.14
N PRO A 272 20.35 -10.61 13.94
CA PRO A 272 21.47 -11.48 13.58
C PRO A 272 22.61 -11.38 14.59
N SER A 273 23.13 -12.54 15.01
CA SER A 273 24.36 -12.66 15.80
C SER A 273 25.57 -12.23 14.97
N ALA A 274 26.71 -11.97 15.62
CA ALA A 274 27.94 -11.59 14.93
C ALA A 274 28.32 -12.57 13.81
N ARG A 275 28.30 -13.87 14.11
CA ARG A 275 28.58 -14.95 13.15
C ARG A 275 27.63 -14.98 11.96
N GLU A 276 26.35 -14.69 12.17
CA GLU A 276 25.38 -14.64 11.07
C GLU A 276 25.53 -13.39 10.21
N ARG A 277 26.09 -12.30 10.74
CA ARG A 277 26.34 -11.07 9.96
C ARG A 277 27.46 -11.26 8.94
N GLU A 278 28.41 -12.15 9.20
CA GLU A 278 29.52 -12.46 8.28
C GLU A 278 29.03 -12.97 6.92
N THR A 279 27.86 -13.62 6.87
CA THR A 279 27.29 -14.18 5.64
C THR A 279 26.11 -13.38 5.09
N LEU A 280 25.68 -12.33 5.80
CA LEU A 280 24.55 -11.49 5.41
C LEU A 280 25.05 -10.18 4.76
N PRO A 281 24.32 -9.65 3.75
CA PRO A 281 24.57 -8.30 3.26
C PRO A 281 24.48 -7.28 4.41
N ALA A 282 25.34 -6.26 4.41
CA ALA A 282 25.40 -5.24 5.47
C ALA A 282 24.03 -4.62 5.80
N ALA A 283 23.20 -4.39 4.79
CA ALA A 283 21.83 -3.86 4.95
C ALA A 283 20.91 -4.76 5.80
N LYS A 284 21.26 -6.03 6.02
CA LYS A 284 20.49 -7.00 6.81
C LYS A 284 21.01 -7.17 8.24
N HIS A 285 22.16 -6.59 8.59
CA HIS A 285 22.77 -6.77 9.91
C HIS A 285 21.89 -6.29 11.07
N TYR A 286 21.02 -5.31 10.81
CA TYR A 286 20.10 -4.72 11.79
C TYR A 286 18.62 -5.06 11.51
N SER A 287 18.34 -6.00 10.61
CA SER A 287 16.98 -6.48 10.36
C SER A 287 16.61 -7.59 11.35
N TYR A 288 15.45 -7.51 12.00
CA TYR A 288 14.99 -8.59 12.88
C TYR A 288 14.76 -9.89 12.09
N LYS A 289 15.08 -11.03 12.73
CA LYS A 289 14.86 -12.34 12.13
C LYS A 289 13.38 -12.71 12.10
N ASN A 290 12.96 -13.34 11.01
CA ASN A 290 11.72 -14.13 10.99
C ASN A 290 11.94 -15.43 11.78
N GLY A 291 10.87 -16.11 12.16
CA GLY A 291 10.94 -17.39 12.85
C GLY A 291 9.74 -18.27 12.56
N VAL A 292 9.61 -19.39 13.26
CA VAL A 292 8.45 -20.29 13.08
C VAL A 292 7.30 -19.93 14.01
N ARG A 293 7.60 -19.48 15.23
CA ARG A 293 6.58 -19.11 16.22
C ARG A 293 5.97 -17.75 15.88
N PRO A 294 4.62 -17.66 15.82
CA PRO A 294 3.93 -16.39 15.63
C PRO A 294 4.16 -15.48 16.84
N LEU A 295 3.96 -14.18 16.62
CA LEU A 295 3.79 -13.22 17.70
C LEU A 295 2.27 -13.06 17.92
N VAL A 296 1.81 -13.29 19.14
CA VAL A 296 0.39 -13.19 19.52
C VAL A 296 0.24 -12.08 20.54
N ILE A 297 -0.72 -11.18 20.30
CA ILE A 297 -1.09 -10.10 21.22
C ILE A 297 -2.56 -10.28 21.56
N GLN A 298 -2.82 -10.64 22.81
CA GLN A 298 -4.17 -10.73 23.36
C GLN A 298 -4.65 -9.33 23.73
N CYS A 299 -5.74 -8.85 23.12
CA CYS A 299 -6.32 -7.57 23.47
C CYS A 299 -7.08 -7.66 24.79
N GLY A 300 -7.53 -6.52 25.30
CA GLY A 300 -8.27 -6.45 26.55
C GLY A 300 -8.11 -5.09 27.24
N PRO A 301 -8.82 -4.89 28.35
CA PRO A 301 -8.81 -3.61 29.05
C PRO A 301 -7.41 -3.30 29.59
N TYR A 302 -6.97 -2.07 29.37
CA TYR A 302 -5.68 -1.54 29.84
C TYR A 302 -5.88 -0.21 30.56
N ALA A 303 -5.19 -0.02 31.69
CA ALA A 303 -5.25 1.20 32.49
C ALA A 303 -3.96 2.03 32.29
N PRO A 304 -3.88 2.90 31.26
CA PRO A 304 -2.66 3.65 30.94
C PRO A 304 -2.24 4.63 32.04
N GLU A 305 -3.21 5.25 32.72
CA GLU A 305 -2.97 6.20 33.83
C GLU A 305 -2.21 5.57 35.01
N LYS A 306 -2.40 4.26 35.21
CA LYS A 306 -1.71 3.50 36.26
C LYS A 306 -0.42 2.85 35.76
N GLN A 307 -0.14 2.95 34.47
CA GLN A 307 0.98 2.30 33.77
C GLN A 307 1.14 0.81 34.14
N ALA A 308 0.03 0.14 34.48
CA ALA A 308 0.06 -1.23 35.00
C ALA A 308 0.59 -2.18 33.93
N ASN A 309 1.28 -3.26 34.31
CA ASN A 309 1.57 -4.42 33.45
C ASN A 309 1.94 -4.08 31.99
N GLN A 310 2.92 -3.20 31.78
CA GLN A 310 3.33 -2.69 30.45
C GLN A 310 3.78 -3.80 29.46
N ASP A 311 4.04 -5.01 29.94
CA ASP A 311 4.41 -6.17 29.13
C ASP A 311 3.23 -7.02 28.67
N SER A 312 2.01 -6.68 29.11
CA SER A 312 0.82 -7.45 28.81
C SER A 312 0.30 -7.21 27.39
N GLY A 313 -0.43 -8.18 26.85
CA GLY A 313 -1.14 -8.04 25.57
C GLY A 313 -2.08 -6.81 25.53
N PRO A 314 -2.92 -6.57 26.55
CA PRO A 314 -3.73 -5.36 26.66
C PRO A 314 -2.94 -4.05 26.52
N ALA A 315 -1.79 -3.94 27.20
CA ALA A 315 -0.92 -2.78 27.09
C ALA A 315 -0.44 -2.56 25.65
N GLN A 316 -0.05 -3.64 24.97
CA GLN A 316 0.44 -3.62 23.59
C GLN A 316 -0.68 -3.26 22.61
N ALA A 317 -1.88 -3.81 22.78
CA ALA A 317 -3.06 -3.49 21.96
C ALA A 317 -3.46 -2.02 22.10
N TRP A 318 -3.51 -1.50 23.33
CA TRP A 318 -3.70 -0.08 23.60
C TRP A 318 -2.63 0.77 22.92
N ALA A 319 -1.35 0.42 23.08
CA ALA A 319 -0.25 1.19 22.48
C ALA A 319 -0.31 1.20 20.95
N ILE A 320 -0.71 0.10 20.30
CA ILE A 320 -0.95 0.04 18.85
C ILE A 320 -2.04 1.02 18.45
N SER A 321 -3.19 0.99 19.13
CA SER A 321 -4.32 1.87 18.85
C SER A 321 -3.93 3.35 19.06
N HIS A 322 -3.32 3.65 20.21
CA HIS A 322 -2.96 5.00 20.61
C HIS A 322 -1.93 5.64 19.67
N LEU A 323 -0.87 4.90 19.30
CA LEU A 323 0.14 5.40 18.37
C LEU A 323 -0.35 5.48 16.92
N ALA A 324 -1.26 4.59 16.50
CA ALA A 324 -1.92 4.72 15.21
C ALA A 324 -2.71 6.04 15.13
N SER A 325 -3.57 6.30 16.12
CA SER A 325 -4.36 7.53 16.19
C SER A 325 -3.48 8.77 16.28
N PHE A 326 -2.43 8.74 17.11
CA PHE A 326 -1.49 9.85 17.25
C PHE A 326 -0.80 10.21 15.94
N ILE A 327 -0.28 9.21 15.22
CA ILE A 327 0.34 9.43 13.91
C ILE A 327 -0.68 10.06 12.97
N TRP A 328 -1.85 9.44 12.78
CA TRP A 328 -2.82 9.91 11.80
C TRP A 328 -3.34 11.31 12.14
N ALA A 329 -3.64 11.58 13.41
CA ALA A 329 -4.07 12.91 13.85
C ALA A 329 -3.00 13.99 13.58
N ASN A 330 -1.71 13.71 13.81
CA ASN A 330 -0.64 14.67 13.51
C ASN A 330 -0.52 14.96 12.00
N PHE A 331 -0.67 13.92 11.18
CA PHE A 331 -0.62 14.09 9.72
C PHE A 331 -1.87 14.77 9.18
N THR A 332 -3.06 14.48 9.71
CA THR A 332 -4.31 15.17 9.37
C THR A 332 -4.28 16.64 9.80
N LYS A 333 -3.85 16.97 11.03
CA LYS A 333 -3.68 18.36 11.50
C LYS A 333 -2.73 19.14 10.59
N SER A 334 -1.69 18.49 10.08
CA SER A 334 -0.76 19.12 9.14
C SER A 334 -1.40 19.46 7.79
N GLN A 335 -2.50 18.81 7.41
CA GLN A 335 -3.26 19.14 6.20
C GLN A 335 -4.01 20.47 6.36
N ALA A 336 -4.53 20.76 7.55
CA ALA A 336 -5.34 21.95 7.80
C ALA A 336 -4.54 23.25 7.88
N LYS A 337 -3.20 23.21 7.80
CA LYS A 337 -2.36 24.39 7.92
C LYS A 337 -2.45 25.30 6.67
N PRO A 338 -2.60 26.63 6.85
CA PRO A 338 -2.51 27.59 5.75
C PRO A 338 -1.20 27.39 4.99
N GLY A 339 -1.29 27.16 3.68
CA GLY A 339 -0.15 26.83 2.83
C GLY A 339 -0.03 25.35 2.45
N VAL A 340 -0.63 24.40 3.20
CA VAL A 340 -0.76 22.99 2.77
C VAL A 340 -2.05 22.76 1.98
N THR A 341 -3.09 23.55 2.25
CA THR A 341 -4.33 23.63 1.47
C THR A 341 -4.30 24.67 0.36
N GLY A 342 -3.16 25.34 0.14
CA GLY A 342 -2.97 26.61 -0.57
C GLY A 342 -3.96 26.96 -1.70
N THR A 343 -4.34 28.23 -1.79
CA THR A 343 -5.09 28.83 -2.89
C THR A 343 -4.52 28.38 -4.24
N ALA A 344 -5.36 27.78 -5.08
CA ALA A 344 -5.01 27.09 -6.32
C ALA A 344 -3.94 27.83 -7.13
N ALA A 345 -2.86 27.13 -7.49
CA ALA A 345 -1.96 27.59 -8.54
C ALA A 345 -2.77 27.78 -9.82
N ASN A 346 -2.51 28.85 -10.57
CA ASN A 346 -3.17 29.13 -11.84
C ASN A 346 -2.84 28.01 -12.85
N TRP A 347 -3.78 27.08 -13.06
CA TRP A 347 -3.72 26.06 -14.12
C TRP A 347 -4.07 26.61 -15.50
N HIS A 348 -4.44 27.89 -15.56
CA HIS A 348 -4.55 28.67 -16.80
C HIS A 348 -3.25 29.45 -17.03
N ALA A 349 -2.14 28.75 -17.28
CA ALA A 349 -1.16 29.34 -18.16
C ALA A 349 -1.80 29.34 -19.56
N GLN A 350 -2.12 30.53 -20.04
CA GLN A 350 -2.83 30.88 -21.27
C GLN A 350 -2.58 29.91 -22.44
N GLY A 351 -3.66 29.61 -23.18
CA GLY A 351 -3.65 28.78 -24.38
C GLY A 351 -2.94 29.40 -25.58
#